data_AF-A0A1C0SP01-F1
#
_entry.id   AF-A0A1C0SP01-F1
#
_cell.length_a   1.000
_cell.length_b   1.000
_cell.length_c   1.000
_cell.angle_alpha   90.00
_cell.angle_beta   90.00
_cell.angle_gamma   90.00
#
_symmetry.space_group_name_H-M   'P 1'
#
loop_
_entity.id
_entity.type
_entity.pdbx_description
1 polymer ?
#
loop_
_entity_poly.entity_id
_entity_poly.type
_entity_poly.pdbx_seq_one_letter_code
_entity_poly.pdbx_strand_id
1 'polypeptide(L)'
;MSLVQNGRARLALALPRHRGHLRSVKSHELDDLFESYALAAKKLDDLRREVPRQEELILEYQSLCLDMQADVVALLERPNR
;
A
#
# COMPACT_ATOMS: atom_id res chain seq x y z
N MET A 1 -9.61 -1.35 -13.14
CA MET A 1 -8.29 -0.89 -12.67
C MET A 1 -7.48 -2.12 -12.29
N SER A 2 -6.21 -2.19 -12.69
CA SER A 2 -5.31 -3.28 -12.24
C SER A 2 -4.99 -3.15 -10.74
N LEU A 3 -4.47 -4.23 -10.13
CA LEU A 3 -4.01 -4.21 -8.74
C LEU A 3 -2.92 -3.14 -8.56
N VAL A 4 -1.95 -3.04 -9.47
CA VAL A 4 -0.93 -1.98 -9.48
C VAL A 4 -1.57 -0.59 -9.41
N GLN A 5 -2.52 -0.29 -10.30
CA GLN A 5 -3.16 1.02 -10.37
C GLN A 5 -3.94 1.34 -9.10
N ASN A 6 -4.63 0.35 -8.55
CA ASN A 6 -5.38 0.51 -7.32
C ASN A 6 -4.46 0.74 -6.11
N GLY A 7 -3.39 -0.05 -5.98
CA GLY A 7 -2.39 0.09 -4.93
C GLY A 7 -1.70 1.44 -4.98
N ARG A 8 -1.24 1.83 -6.17
CA ARG A 8 -0.65 3.16 -6.43
C ARG A 8 -1.59 4.30 -6.05
N ALA A 9 -2.87 4.20 -6.39
CA ALA A 9 -3.86 5.21 -6.03
C ALA A 9 -4.09 5.28 -4.51
N ARG A 10 -4.21 4.13 -3.83
CA ARG A 10 -4.37 4.07 -2.37
C ARG A 10 -3.12 4.57 -1.64
N LEU A 11 -1.93 4.22 -2.09
CA LEU A 11 -0.67 4.75 -1.55
C LEU A 11 -0.54 6.25 -1.77
N ALA A 12 -0.97 6.77 -2.92
CA ALA A 12 -1.00 8.22 -3.16
C ALA A 12 -1.98 8.98 -2.26
N LEU A 13 -2.95 8.30 -1.65
CA LEU A 13 -3.83 8.84 -0.61
C LEU A 13 -3.20 8.74 0.77
N ALA A 14 -2.56 7.60 1.08
CA ALA A 14 -1.89 7.37 2.36
C ALA A 14 -0.60 8.19 2.54
N LEU A 15 0.12 8.46 1.45
CA LEU A 15 1.42 9.14 1.41
C LEU A 15 1.33 10.45 0.60
N PRO A 16 0.66 11.49 1.12
CA PRO A 16 0.41 12.72 0.38
C PRO A 16 1.69 13.46 -0.04
N ARG A 17 2.75 13.37 0.77
CA ARG A 17 4.07 13.98 0.48
C ARG A 17 4.73 13.38 -0.77
N HIS A 18 4.52 12.07 -1.00
CA HIS A 18 5.14 11.32 -2.11
C HIS A 18 4.18 11.12 -3.29
N ARG A 19 2.97 11.71 -3.27
CA ARG A 19 1.94 11.54 -4.30
C ARG A 19 2.46 11.83 -5.72
N GLY A 20 3.31 12.85 -5.88
CA GLY A 20 3.93 13.19 -7.17
C GLY A 20 4.81 12.06 -7.71
N HIS A 21 5.77 11.60 -6.89
CA HIS A 21 6.67 10.49 -7.23
C HIS A 21 5.88 9.20 -7.47
N LEU A 22 4.92 8.90 -6.59
CA LEU A 22 4.05 7.76 -6.73
C LEU A 22 3.28 7.77 -8.04
N ARG A 23 2.96 8.92 -8.66
CA ARG A 23 2.24 9.01 -9.95
C ARG A 23 3.15 8.96 -11.19
N SER A 24 4.43 9.28 -11.06
CA SER A 24 5.37 9.30 -12.18
C SER A 24 6.32 8.10 -12.21
N VAL A 25 6.57 7.46 -11.07
CA VAL A 25 7.53 6.37 -10.95
C VAL A 25 7.16 5.18 -11.85
N LYS A 26 8.18 4.62 -12.50
CA LYS A 26 8.11 3.37 -13.26
C LYS A 26 9.21 2.46 -12.72
N SER A 27 8.85 1.51 -11.87
CA SER A 27 9.76 0.54 -11.28
C SER A 27 8.97 -0.74 -11.02
N HIS A 28 9.48 -1.86 -11.52
CA HIS A 28 8.84 -3.16 -11.33
C HIS A 28 8.77 -3.53 -9.84
N GLU A 29 9.82 -3.23 -9.08
CA GLU A 29 9.86 -3.47 -7.62
C GLU A 29 8.75 -2.70 -6.89
N LEU A 30 8.48 -1.46 -7.33
CA LEU A 30 7.36 -0.68 -6.78
C LEU A 30 6.00 -1.18 -7.29
N ASP A 31 5.91 -1.65 -8.52
CA ASP A 31 4.67 -2.21 -9.05
C ASP A 31 4.24 -3.45 -8.25
N ASP A 32 5.16 -4.35 -7.91
CA ASP A 32 4.91 -5.53 -7.06
C ASP A 32 4.43 -5.13 -5.65
N LEU A 33 5.04 -4.09 -5.06
CA LEU A 33 4.60 -3.52 -3.78
C LEU A 33 3.21 -2.87 -3.89
N PHE A 34 2.89 -2.21 -5.00
CA PHE A 34 1.58 -1.64 -5.22
C PHE A 34 0.51 -2.73 -5.27
N GLU A 35 0.76 -3.84 -5.97
CA GLU A 35 -0.18 -4.96 -5.99
C GLU A 35 -0.40 -5.56 -4.60
N SER A 36 0.70 -5.82 -3.88
CA SER A 36 0.66 -6.38 -2.52
C SER A 36 -0.12 -5.48 -1.57
N TYR A 37 0.13 -4.17 -1.62
CA TYR A 37 -0.60 -3.19 -0.83
C TYR A 37 -2.08 -3.12 -1.19
N ALA A 38 -2.43 -3.24 -2.48
CA ALA A 38 -3.83 -3.25 -2.90
C ALA A 38 -4.60 -4.43 -2.31
N LEU A 39 -3.98 -5.60 -2.23
CA LEU A 39 -4.55 -6.80 -1.64
C LEU A 39 -4.68 -6.68 -0.13
N ALA A 40 -3.62 -6.25 0.57
CA ALA A 40 -3.63 -6.05 2.02
C ALA A 40 -4.67 -5.02 2.46
N ALA A 41 -4.71 -3.86 1.80
CA ALA A 41 -5.68 -2.81 2.09
C ALA A 41 -7.12 -3.28 1.80
N LYS A 42 -7.34 -4.05 0.73
CA LYS A 42 -8.65 -4.63 0.45
C LYS A 42 -9.08 -5.61 1.54
N LYS A 43 -8.20 -6.53 1.95
CA LYS A 43 -8.53 -7.49 3.02
C LYS A 43 -8.80 -6.77 4.34
N LEU A 44 -8.06 -5.71 4.66
CA LEU A 44 -8.33 -4.86 5.82
C LEU A 44 -9.72 -4.20 5.74
N ASP A 45 -10.08 -3.65 4.58
CA ASP A 45 -11.41 -3.07 4.35
C ASP A 45 -12.53 -4.11 4.55
N ASP A 46 -12.31 -5.34 4.06
CA ASP A 46 -13.25 -6.45 4.19
C ASP A 46 -13.38 -6.89 5.67
N LEU A 47 -12.26 -7.10 6.37
CA LEU A 47 -12.23 -7.48 7.80
C LEU A 47 -12.95 -6.45 8.70
N ARG A 48 -12.82 -5.15 8.38
CA ARG A 48 -13.50 -4.08 9.14
C ARG A 48 -15.03 -4.10 9.01
N ARG A 49 -15.54 -4.73 7.95
CA ARG A 49 -16.97 -4.90 7.66
C ARG A 49 -17.52 -6.25 8.13
N GLU A 50 -16.66 -7.21 8.46
CA GLU A 50 -17.07 -8.52 8.97
C GLU A 50 -17.73 -8.41 10.36
N VAL A 51 -18.72 -9.28 10.61
CA VAL A 51 -19.41 -9.43 11.90
C VAL A 51 -19.48 -10.91 12.25
N PRO A 52 -18.90 -11.35 13.38
CA PRO A 52 -18.16 -10.54 14.36
C PRO A 52 -16.85 -9.99 13.79
N ARG A 53 -16.41 -8.84 14.31
CA ARG A 53 -15.10 -8.27 13.93
C ARG A 53 -13.97 -9.13 14.46
N GLN A 54 -13.01 -9.40 13.59
CA GLN A 54 -11.77 -10.10 13.93
C GLN A 54 -10.68 -9.08 14.26
N GLU A 55 -10.76 -8.48 15.46
CA GLU A 55 -9.89 -7.34 15.87
C GLU A 55 -8.39 -7.66 15.75
N GLU A 56 -7.96 -8.88 16.07
CA GLU A 56 -6.55 -9.29 15.95
C GLU A 56 -6.07 -9.25 14.49
N LEU A 57 -6.84 -9.83 13.56
CA LEU A 57 -6.51 -9.77 12.12
C LEU A 57 -6.57 -8.35 11.58
N ILE A 58 -7.49 -7.52 12.07
CA ILE A 58 -7.57 -6.11 11.68
C ILE A 58 -6.27 -5.38 12.07
N LEU A 59 -5.74 -5.62 13.27
CA LEU A 59 -4.49 -5.04 13.74
C LEU A 59 -3.29 -5.54 12.93
N GLU A 60 -3.25 -6.84 12.63
CA GLU A 60 -2.19 -7.45 11.81
C GLU A 60 -2.13 -6.82 10.42
N TYR A 61 -3.27 -6.75 9.73
CA TYR A 61 -3.34 -6.15 8.39
C TYR A 61 -3.10 -4.63 8.41
N GLN A 62 -3.40 -3.94 9.51
CA GLN A 62 -3.02 -2.53 9.69
C GLN A 62 -1.51 -2.36 9.77
N SER A 63 -0.83 -3.19 10.59
CA SER A 63 0.64 -3.17 10.68
C SER A 63 1.26 -3.48 9.32
N LEU A 64 0.77 -4.52 8.65
CA LEU A 64 1.26 -4.90 7.31
C LEU A 64 1.13 -3.75 6.30
N CYS A 65 0.02 -3.01 6.32
CA CYS A 65 -0.15 -1.85 5.46
C CYS A 65 0.87 -0.73 5.78
N LEU A 66 1.20 -0.52 7.06
CA LEU A 66 2.18 0.49 7.48
C LEU A 66 3.59 0.09 7.08
N ASP A 67 3.95 -1.19 7.22
CA ASP A 67 5.27 -1.71 6.83
C ASP A 67 5.47 -1.56 5.32
N MET A 68 4.48 -1.92 4.50
CA MET A 68 4.52 -1.70 3.05
C MET A 68 4.63 -0.21 2.67
N GLN A 69 3.97 0.67 3.41
CA GLN A 69 4.10 2.12 3.19
C GLN A 69 5.53 2.60 3.47
N ALA A 70 6.15 2.10 4.55
CA ALA A 70 7.53 2.42 4.88
C ALA A 70 8.51 1.93 3.80
N ASP A 71 8.32 0.70 3.30
CA ASP A 71 9.14 0.14 2.20
C ASP A 71 9.02 0.97 0.93
N VAL A 72 7.81 1.38 0.56
CA VAL A 72 7.58 2.25 -0.59
C VAL A 72 8.28 3.59 -0.42
N VAL A 73 8.21 4.21 0.77
CA VAL A 73 8.93 5.47 1.04
C VAL A 73 10.44 5.26 0.91
N ALA A 74 10.98 4.20 1.50
CA ALA A 74 12.40 3.88 1.43
C ALA A 74 12.87 3.70 -0.03
N LEU A 75 12.08 3.03 -0.88
CA LEU A 75 12.39 2.86 -2.30
C LEU A 75 12.30 4.17 -3.09
N LEU A 76 11.34 5.04 -2.78
CA LEU A 76 11.18 6.33 -3.44
C LEU A 76 12.28 7.34 -3.06
N GLU A 77 12.85 7.21 -1.86
CA GLU A 77 13.91 8.08 -1.35
C GLU A 77 15.32 7.53 -1.60
N ARG A 78 15.44 6.29 -2.10
CA ARG A 78 16.73 5.74 -2.54
C ARG A 78 17.31 6.60 -3.66
N PRO A 79 18.52 7.17 -3.49
CA PRO A 79 19.18 7.87 -4.58
C PRO A 79 19.47 6.87 -5.71
N ASN A 80 19.03 7.19 -6.94
CA ASN A 80 19.41 6.45 -8.15
C ASN A 80 20.94 6.34 -8.17
N ARG A 81 21.47 5.12 -8.01
CA ARG A 81 22.87 4.80 -8.28
C ARG A 81 23.09 4.68 -9.77
#